data_AF-A0AAF0IPE5-F1
#
_entry.id   AF-A0AAF0IPE5-F1
#
_cell.length_a   1.000
_cell.length_b   1.000
_cell.length_c   1.000
_cell.angle_alpha   90.00
_cell.angle_beta   90.00
_cell.angle_gamma   90.00
#
_symmetry.space_group_name_H-M   'P 1'
#
loop_
_entity.id
_entity.type
_entity.pdbx_description
1 polymer ?
#
loop_
_entity_poly.entity_id
_entity_poly.type
_entity_poly.pdbx_seq_one_letter_code
_entity_poly.pdbx_strand_id
1 'polypeptide(L)'
;MSESPAAQDNQAVSSTQWTPEALVEEFKRQGHFDLIRKQILHEFQQSAHHAAFVEQADTAMMDALQKRPDHYVFRDARLRHSDLLRELDQNPLLPDLVEKLATRNATSEAAGDSHGEALLGPRGRIAHQVREQLSQMLQASESRTARSTDTPERDQATE
;
A
#
# COMPACT_ATOMS: atom_id res chain seq x y z
N MET A 1 61.13 8.44 17.72
CA MET A 1 60.31 7.23 17.89
C MET A 1 58.87 7.69 17.87
N SER A 2 58.18 7.40 16.77
CA SER A 2 56.93 8.04 16.38
C SER A 2 55.74 7.34 17.03
N GLU A 3 54.81 8.17 17.49
CA GLU A 3 53.54 7.81 18.14
C GLU A 3 52.64 6.98 17.22
N SER A 4 52.07 5.90 17.77
CA SER A 4 50.93 5.20 17.18
C SER A 4 49.64 5.73 17.81
N PRO A 5 48.65 6.13 17.00
CA PRO A 5 47.27 6.08 17.39
C PRO A 5 46.54 5.10 16.47
N ALA A 6 46.26 3.90 16.99
CA ALA A 6 45.32 2.99 16.36
C ALA A 6 44.22 2.67 17.37
N ALA A 7 43.00 2.59 16.84
CA ALA A 7 41.75 2.21 17.49
C ALA A 7 41.04 3.30 18.33
N GLN A 8 40.28 4.14 17.64
CA GLN A 8 38.94 4.47 18.11
C GLN A 8 37.94 3.78 17.17
N ASP A 9 37.64 2.55 17.53
CA ASP A 9 36.41 1.87 17.18
C ASP A 9 35.38 2.16 18.29
N ASN A 10 34.10 2.00 18.00
CA ASN A 10 32.95 2.12 18.92
C ASN A 10 32.52 3.52 19.38
N GLN A 11 31.49 4.05 18.72
CA GLN A 11 30.13 4.10 19.29
C GLN A 11 29.18 4.76 18.27
N ALA A 12 28.63 3.96 17.36
CA ALA A 12 27.37 4.29 16.72
C ALA A 12 26.29 3.43 17.39
N VAL A 13 25.88 3.84 18.59
CA VAL A 13 24.61 3.36 19.16
C VAL A 13 23.53 4.07 18.36
N SER A 14 23.19 3.50 17.21
CA SER A 14 22.16 4.01 16.32
C SER A 14 20.81 3.84 17.01
N SER A 15 20.44 4.80 17.87
CA SER A 15 19.05 5.10 18.13
C SER A 15 18.41 5.33 16.76
N THR A 16 17.67 4.33 16.26
CA THR A 16 16.98 4.46 14.97
C THR A 16 16.00 5.61 15.10
N GLN A 17 16.42 6.78 14.62
CA GLN A 17 15.56 7.94 14.59
C GLN A 17 14.50 7.65 13.54
N TRP A 18 13.27 7.39 14.01
CA TRP A 18 12.15 7.12 13.13
C TRP A 18 11.77 8.38 12.36
N THR A 19 12.34 8.54 11.16
CA THR A 19 11.84 9.50 10.17
C THR A 19 10.65 8.89 9.41
N PRO A 20 9.76 9.70 8.84
CA PRO A 20 8.69 9.20 7.98
C PRO A 20 9.20 8.27 6.87
N GLU A 21 10.35 8.58 6.26
CA GLU A 21 10.98 7.77 5.23
C GLU A 21 11.45 6.42 5.79
N ALA A 22 12.12 6.42 6.95
CA ALA A 22 12.57 5.19 7.60
C ALA A 22 11.39 4.28 7.99
N LEU A 23 10.27 4.86 8.43
CA LEU A 23 9.04 4.13 8.73
C LEU A 23 8.45 3.47 7.48
N VAL A 24 8.38 4.18 6.36
CA VAL A 24 7.85 3.64 5.11
C VAL A 24 8.73 2.50 4.58
N GLU A 25 10.05 2.68 4.60
CA GLU A 25 10.98 1.65 4.13
C GLU A 25 10.94 0.41 5.03
N GLU A 26 10.86 0.57 6.34
CA GLU A 26 10.70 -0.55 7.26
C GLU A 26 9.34 -1.26 7.07
N PHE A 27 8.26 -0.50 6.88
CA PHE A 27 6.93 -1.03 6.60
C PHE A 27 6.88 -1.86 5.31
N LYS A 28 7.61 -1.41 4.26
CA LYS A 28 7.81 -2.18 3.02
C LYS A 28 8.68 -3.41 3.27
N ARG A 29 9.79 -3.28 4.02
CA ARG A 29 10.72 -4.37 4.35
C ARG A 29 10.03 -5.52 5.08
N GLN A 30 9.04 -5.22 5.93
CA GLN A 30 8.22 -6.20 6.63
C GLN A 30 7.10 -6.81 5.77
N GLY A 31 6.92 -6.34 4.53
CA GLY A 31 5.94 -6.85 3.59
C GLY A 31 4.51 -6.34 3.82
N HIS A 32 4.27 -5.42 4.76
CA HIS A 32 2.93 -4.91 5.06
C HIS A 32 2.29 -4.19 3.86
N PHE A 33 3.11 -3.46 3.08
CA PHE A 33 2.64 -2.79 1.87
C PHE A 33 2.02 -3.78 0.85
N ASP A 34 2.70 -4.90 0.62
CA ASP A 34 2.27 -5.91 -0.34
C ASP A 34 1.03 -6.67 0.13
N LEU A 35 0.93 -6.91 1.44
CA LEU A 35 -0.27 -7.48 2.06
C LEU A 35 -1.48 -6.57 1.89
N ILE A 36 -1.34 -5.27 2.19
CA ILE A 36 -2.41 -4.29 2.02
C ILE A 36 -2.82 -4.18 0.54
N ARG A 37 -1.86 -4.14 -0.39
CA ARG A 37 -2.16 -4.11 -1.83
C ARG A 37 -3.01 -5.30 -2.25
N LYS A 38 -2.65 -6.51 -1.81
CA LYS A 38 -3.41 -7.73 -2.10
C LYS A 38 -4.79 -7.72 -1.45
N GLN A 39 -4.89 -7.23 -0.22
CA GLN A 39 -6.15 -7.08 0.50
C GLN A 39 -7.10 -6.11 -0.21
N ILE A 40 -6.63 -4.92 -0.59
CA ILE A 40 -7.43 -3.94 -1.34
C ILE A 40 -7.96 -4.56 -2.64
N LEU A 41 -7.10 -5.27 -3.39
CA LEU A 41 -7.51 -5.92 -4.63
C LEU A 41 -8.58 -7.00 -4.37
N HIS A 42 -8.39 -7.82 -3.33
CA HIS A 42 -9.32 -8.88 -2.97
C HIS A 42 -10.69 -8.33 -2.54
N GLU A 43 -10.70 -7.35 -1.63
CA GLU A 43 -11.92 -6.70 -1.17
C GLU A 43 -12.65 -5.99 -2.32
N PHE A 44 -11.91 -5.32 -3.21
CA PHE A 44 -12.50 -4.71 -4.40
C PHE A 44 -13.15 -5.77 -5.31
N GLN A 45 -12.46 -6.86 -5.64
CA GLN A 45 -12.99 -7.92 -6.52
C GLN A 45 -14.28 -8.57 -5.99
N GLN A 46 -14.46 -8.60 -4.68
CA GLN A 46 -15.67 -9.13 -4.03
C GLN A 46 -16.78 -8.08 -3.87
N SER A 47 -16.49 -6.81 -4.09
CA SER A 47 -17.44 -5.72 -3.88
C SER A 47 -18.37 -5.51 -5.08
N ALA A 48 -19.53 -4.91 -4.82
CA ALA A 48 -20.43 -4.42 -5.87
C ALA A 48 -19.79 -3.36 -6.78
N HIS A 49 -18.77 -2.63 -6.27
CA HIS A 49 -18.03 -1.65 -7.06
C HIS A 49 -17.24 -2.30 -8.19
N HIS A 50 -16.78 -3.53 -8.03
CA HIS A 50 -16.08 -4.24 -9.12
C HIS A 50 -17.01 -4.57 -10.28
N ALA A 51 -18.21 -5.09 -9.99
CA ALA A 51 -19.21 -5.35 -11.03
C ALA A 51 -19.58 -4.07 -11.79
N ALA A 52 -19.87 -2.98 -11.07
CA ALA A 52 -20.19 -1.69 -11.67
C ALA A 52 -19.01 -1.09 -12.46
N PHE A 53 -17.77 -1.29 -12.00
CA PHE A 53 -16.57 -0.82 -12.69
C PHE A 53 -16.34 -1.57 -14.01
N VAL A 54 -16.52 -2.90 -14.02
CA VAL A 54 -16.41 -3.71 -15.24
C VAL A 54 -17.46 -3.29 -16.25
N GLU A 55 -18.72 -3.10 -15.84
CA GLU A 55 -19.79 -2.64 -16.72
C GLU A 55 -19.51 -1.25 -17.33
N GLN A 56 -18.97 -0.32 -16.52
CA GLN A 56 -18.56 1.01 -16.99
C GLN A 56 -17.38 0.91 -17.99
N ALA A 57 -16.42 0.03 -17.73
CA ALA A 57 -15.29 -0.19 -18.62
C ALA A 57 -15.74 -0.79 -19.96
N ASP A 58 -16.61 -1.80 -19.93
CA ASP A 58 -17.18 -2.41 -21.14
C ASP A 58 -17.96 -1.38 -21.96
N THR A 59 -18.79 -0.57 -21.31
CA THR A 59 -19.53 0.53 -21.96
C THR A 59 -18.57 1.52 -22.63
N ALA A 60 -17.52 1.95 -21.92
CA ALA A 60 -16.52 2.87 -22.46
C ALA A 60 -15.77 2.29 -23.66
N MET A 61 -15.45 0.99 -23.64
CA MET A 61 -14.82 0.31 -24.78
C MET A 61 -15.76 0.26 -25.99
N MET A 62 -17.04 -0.05 -25.78
CA MET A 62 -18.03 -0.08 -26.86
C MET A 62 -18.21 1.30 -27.48
N ASP A 63 -18.29 2.36 -26.67
CA ASP A 63 -18.35 3.74 -27.14
C ASP A 63 -17.11 4.12 -27.97
N ALA A 64 -15.92 3.69 -27.54
CA ALA A 64 -14.69 3.92 -28.29
C ALA A 64 -14.72 3.25 -29.67
N LEU A 65 -15.19 2.00 -29.73
CA LEU A 65 -15.36 1.26 -30.99
C LEU A 65 -16.36 1.93 -31.93
N GLN A 66 -17.49 2.42 -31.39
CA GLN A 66 -18.52 3.10 -32.17
C GLN A 66 -18.06 4.47 -32.71
N LYS A 67 -17.20 5.18 -31.98
CA LYS A 67 -16.66 6.47 -32.43
C LYS A 67 -15.73 6.36 -33.63
N ARG A 68 -14.99 5.25 -33.76
CA ARG A 68 -13.97 5.06 -34.81
C ARG A 68 -13.97 3.63 -35.36
N PRO A 69 -15.09 3.13 -35.93
CA PRO A 69 -15.22 1.74 -36.33
C PRO A 69 -14.19 1.35 -37.40
N ASP A 70 -13.99 2.18 -38.41
CA ASP A 70 -13.04 1.89 -39.51
C ASP A 70 -11.60 1.80 -39.00
N HIS A 71 -11.22 2.64 -38.02
CA HIS A 71 -9.90 2.60 -37.40
C HIS A 71 -9.65 1.26 -36.69
N TYR A 72 -10.67 0.66 -36.07
CA TYR A 72 -10.53 -0.62 -35.36
C TYR A 72 -10.83 -1.83 -36.25
N VAL A 73 -11.55 -1.72 -37.35
CA VAL A 73 -11.81 -2.88 -38.22
C VAL A 73 -10.54 -3.29 -38.97
N PHE A 74 -9.80 -2.31 -39.53
CA PHE A 74 -8.65 -2.59 -40.41
C PHE A 74 -7.29 -2.64 -39.70
N ARG A 75 -7.26 -2.40 -38.39
CA ARG A 75 -6.02 -2.31 -37.63
C ARG A 75 -5.60 -3.66 -37.06
N ASP A 76 -4.28 -3.85 -36.95
CA ASP A 76 -3.70 -5.06 -36.40
C ASP A 76 -4.22 -5.35 -34.98
N ALA A 77 -4.44 -6.62 -34.65
CA ALA A 77 -5.04 -7.02 -33.38
C ALA A 77 -4.28 -6.50 -32.15
N ARG A 78 -2.94 -6.50 -32.17
CA ARG A 78 -2.14 -6.00 -31.05
C ARG A 78 -2.25 -4.49 -30.90
N LEU A 79 -2.23 -3.77 -32.02
CA LEU A 79 -2.38 -2.31 -32.03
C LEU A 79 -3.78 -1.89 -31.58
N ARG A 80 -4.83 -2.60 -32.02
CA ARG A 80 -6.21 -2.36 -31.57
C ARG A 80 -6.35 -2.47 -30.06
N HIS A 81 -5.81 -3.53 -29.48
CA HIS A 81 -5.84 -3.73 -28.04
C HIS A 81 -5.11 -2.58 -27.32
N SER A 82 -3.92 -2.20 -27.79
CA SER A 82 -3.17 -1.08 -27.22
C SER A 82 -3.92 0.25 -27.31
N ASP A 83 -4.60 0.52 -28.43
CA ASP A 83 -5.37 1.76 -28.60
C ASP A 83 -6.60 1.78 -27.69
N LEU A 84 -7.33 0.67 -27.60
CA LEU A 84 -8.49 0.56 -26.69
C LEU A 84 -8.08 0.72 -25.23
N LEU A 85 -6.96 0.11 -24.81
CA LEU A 85 -6.40 0.33 -23.48
C LEU A 85 -6.05 1.80 -23.25
N ARG A 86 -5.45 2.47 -24.24
CA ARG A 86 -5.13 3.89 -24.11
C ARG A 86 -6.38 4.76 -23.99
N GLU A 87 -7.46 4.43 -24.70
CA GLU A 87 -8.74 5.15 -24.57
C GLU A 87 -9.39 4.89 -23.21
N LEU A 88 -9.28 3.67 -22.67
CA LEU A 88 -9.71 3.35 -21.30
C LEU A 88 -8.89 4.11 -20.25
N ASP A 89 -7.56 4.20 -20.41
CA ASP A 89 -6.68 4.93 -19.50
C ASP A 89 -6.98 6.44 -19.48
N GLN A 90 -7.52 6.98 -20.57
CA GLN A 90 -7.97 8.37 -20.64
C GLN A 90 -9.34 8.61 -19.98
N ASN A 91 -10.07 7.53 -19.68
CA ASN A 91 -11.38 7.62 -19.04
C ASN A 91 -11.19 7.73 -17.51
N PRO A 92 -11.87 8.65 -16.81
CA PRO A 92 -11.73 8.84 -15.36
C PRO A 92 -12.29 7.68 -14.50
N LEU A 93 -12.58 6.51 -15.06
CA LEU A 93 -13.19 5.37 -14.36
C LEU A 93 -12.42 4.97 -13.08
N LEU A 94 -11.09 4.96 -13.14
CA LEU A 94 -10.26 4.58 -11.99
C LEU A 94 -10.25 5.68 -10.90
N PRO A 95 -9.99 6.96 -11.20
CA PRO A 95 -10.19 8.05 -10.25
C PRO A 95 -11.58 8.04 -9.59
N ASP A 96 -12.63 7.89 -10.39
CA ASP A 96 -14.01 7.86 -9.91
C ASP A 96 -14.27 6.65 -9.00
N LEU A 97 -13.69 5.49 -9.32
CA LEU A 97 -13.73 4.31 -8.46
C LEU A 97 -13.02 4.57 -7.12
N VAL A 98 -11.83 5.16 -7.14
CA VAL A 98 -11.08 5.48 -5.91
C VAL A 98 -11.87 6.44 -5.03
N GLU A 99 -12.53 7.44 -5.62
CA GLU A 99 -13.42 8.35 -4.89
C GLU A 99 -14.62 7.62 -4.29
N LYS A 100 -15.26 6.71 -5.04
CA LYS A 100 -16.36 5.86 -4.54
C LYS A 100 -15.90 4.98 -3.37
N LEU A 101 -14.71 4.39 -3.43
CA LEU A 101 -14.14 3.58 -2.35
C LEU A 101 -13.69 4.41 -1.13
N ALA A 102 -13.41 5.70 -1.32
CA ALA A 102 -13.04 6.63 -0.26
C ALA A 102 -14.24 7.30 0.41
N THR A 103 -15.38 7.36 -0.28
CA THR A 103 -16.62 7.93 0.23
C THR A 103 -17.49 6.86 0.89
N ARG A 104 -18.19 7.26 1.96
CA ARG A 104 -18.96 6.35 2.82
C ARG A 104 -20.30 5.89 2.20
N ASN A 105 -20.68 6.41 1.04
CA ASN A 105 -22.06 6.33 0.53
C ASN A 105 -22.13 5.58 -0.81
N ALA A 106 -22.97 4.52 -0.88
CA ALA A 106 -24.21 4.53 -1.68
C ALA A 106 -24.78 3.15 -2.09
N THR A 107 -24.21 1.99 -1.70
CA THR A 107 -24.80 0.67 -2.07
C THR A 107 -25.00 -0.30 -0.90
N SER A 108 -25.09 0.23 0.32
CA SER A 108 -25.53 -0.52 1.51
C SER A 108 -27.04 -0.86 1.51
N GLU A 109 -27.76 -0.67 0.40
CA GLU A 109 -29.19 -0.95 0.31
C GLU A 109 -29.52 -2.37 -0.19
N ALA A 110 -28.55 -3.18 -0.64
CA ALA A 110 -28.81 -4.50 -1.21
C ALA A 110 -28.36 -5.71 -0.37
N ALA A 111 -27.51 -5.52 0.65
CA ALA A 111 -27.05 -6.61 1.51
C ALA A 111 -26.96 -6.11 2.95
N GLY A 112 -27.66 -6.80 3.87
CA GLY A 112 -27.78 -6.45 5.29
C GLY A 112 -26.51 -6.58 6.13
N ASP A 113 -25.36 -6.20 5.59
CA ASP A 113 -24.08 -6.22 6.30
C ASP A 113 -23.78 -4.86 6.93
N SER A 114 -23.87 -4.88 8.25
CA SER A 114 -23.81 -3.74 9.14
C SER A 114 -22.38 -3.27 9.36
N HIS A 115 -21.67 -2.69 8.37
CA HIS A 115 -20.46 -1.87 8.62
C HIS A 115 -20.14 -0.95 7.41
N GLY A 116 -20.91 0.13 7.25
CA GLY A 116 -20.70 1.17 6.24
C GLY A 116 -19.50 2.09 6.54
N GLU A 117 -18.30 1.52 6.59
CA GLU A 117 -17.03 2.25 6.64
C GLU A 117 -16.39 2.30 5.26
N ALA A 118 -15.84 3.47 4.88
CA ALA A 118 -15.09 3.60 3.64
C ALA A 118 -13.87 2.67 3.64
N LEU A 119 -13.60 2.01 2.52
CA LEU A 119 -12.44 1.13 2.40
C LEU A 119 -11.15 1.96 2.39
N LEU A 120 -11.14 3.01 1.55
CA LEU A 120 -10.00 3.90 1.33
C LEU A 120 -10.19 5.25 2.02
N GLY A 121 -9.15 6.09 1.95
CA GLY A 121 -9.14 7.44 2.50
C GLY A 121 -8.60 7.52 3.94
N PRO A 122 -8.38 8.73 4.49
CA PRO A 122 -7.70 8.93 5.78
C PRO A 122 -8.41 8.30 6.98
N ARG A 123 -9.74 8.18 6.88
CA ARG A 123 -10.62 7.55 7.88
C ARG A 123 -11.14 6.19 7.43
N GLY A 124 -10.64 5.67 6.31
CA GLY A 124 -11.02 4.36 5.81
C GLY A 124 -10.40 3.23 6.62
N ARG A 125 -10.97 2.03 6.49
CA ARG A 125 -10.54 0.82 7.20
C ARG A 125 -9.05 0.54 7.01
N ILE A 126 -8.55 0.65 5.77
CA ILE A 126 -7.14 0.41 5.46
C ILE A 126 -6.22 1.41 6.18
N ALA A 127 -6.61 2.69 6.27
CA ALA A 127 -5.82 3.69 6.99
C ALA A 127 -5.76 3.42 8.49
N HIS A 128 -6.83 2.89 9.08
CA HIS A 128 -6.82 2.44 10.48
C HIS A 128 -5.86 1.26 10.68
N GLN A 129 -5.91 0.27 9.80
CA GLN A 129 -5.01 -0.89 9.82
C GLN A 129 -3.53 -0.47 9.70
N VAL A 130 -3.21 0.45 8.77
CA VAL A 130 -1.84 0.97 8.63
C VAL A 130 -1.37 1.66 9.91
N ARG A 131 -2.19 2.50 10.53
CA ARG A 131 -1.85 3.18 11.79
C ARG A 131 -1.59 2.18 12.92
N GLU A 132 -2.39 1.13 13.00
CA GLU A 132 -2.22 0.08 13.99
C GLU A 132 -0.91 -0.70 13.77
N GLN A 133 -0.64 -1.11 12.53
CA GLN A 133 0.59 -1.82 12.18
C GLN A 133 1.84 -0.97 12.43
N LEU A 134 1.81 0.32 12.08
CA LEU A 134 2.91 1.24 12.38
C LEU A 134 3.11 1.40 13.90
N SER A 135 2.03 1.46 14.67
CA SER A 135 2.11 1.56 16.13
C SER A 135 2.74 0.30 16.75
N GLN A 136 2.35 -0.88 16.29
CA GLN A 136 2.95 -2.15 16.71
C GLN A 136 4.44 -2.24 16.34
N MET A 137 4.80 -1.77 15.15
CA MET A 137 6.19 -1.73 14.69
C MET A 137 7.07 -0.83 15.57
N LEU A 138 6.57 0.36 15.91
CA LEU A 138 7.27 1.30 16.80
C LEU A 138 7.48 0.68 18.20
N GLN A 139 6.43 0.11 18.81
CA GLN A 139 6.53 -0.53 20.12
C GLN A 139 7.50 -1.73 20.13
N ALA A 140 7.50 -2.54 19.05
CA ALA A 140 8.40 -3.66 18.91
C ALA A 140 9.87 -3.21 18.79
N SER A 141 10.12 -2.05 18.18
CA SER A 141 11.46 -1.48 18.07
C SER A 141 11.99 -0.98 19.41
N GLU A 142 11.18 -0.26 20.19
CA GLU A 142 11.53 0.23 21.52
C GLU A 142 11.84 -0.93 22.48
N SER A 143 11.06 -2.01 22.39
CA SER A 143 11.24 -3.22 23.19
C SER A 143 12.54 -3.97 22.87
N ARG A 144 13.07 -3.86 21.63
CA ARG A 144 14.37 -4.46 21.26
C ARG A 144 15.54 -3.64 21.77
N THR A 145 15.43 -2.31 21.72
CA THR A 145 16.47 -1.41 22.23
C THR A 145 16.66 -1.56 23.74
N ALA A 146 15.55 -1.67 24.50
CA ALA A 146 15.59 -1.85 25.95
C ALA A 146 16.20 -3.19 26.40
N ARG A 147 16.11 -4.23 25.57
CA ARG A 147 16.64 -5.57 25.88
C ARG A 147 18.13 -5.72 25.57
N SER A 148 18.69 -4.82 24.76
CA SER A 148 20.10 -4.86 24.36
C SER A 148 21.03 -4.10 25.31
N THR A 149 20.49 -3.32 26.25
CA THR A 149 21.27 -2.56 27.24
C THR A 149 21.46 -3.32 28.57
N ASP A 150 20.88 -4.51 28.70
CA ASP A 150 20.87 -5.29 29.94
C ASP A 150 21.80 -6.51 29.80
N THR A 151 23.09 -6.26 29.59
CA THR A 151 24.13 -7.29 29.74
C THR A 151 24.87 -6.99 31.04
N PRO A 152 24.65 -7.73 32.14
CA PRO A 152 25.44 -7.55 33.34
C PRO A 152 26.85 -8.07 33.04
N GLU A 153 27.79 -7.14 33.03
CA GLU A 153 29.24 -7.34 33.09
C GLU A 153 29.53 -8.19 34.35
N ARG A 154 29.60 -9.51 34.16
CA ARG A 154 29.95 -10.43 35.23
C ARG A 154 31.47 -10.49 35.29
N ASP A 155 32.03 -9.58 36.07
CA ASP A 155 33.39 -9.67 36.62
C ASP A 155 33.65 -11.10 37.10
N GLN A 156 34.55 -11.80 36.43
CA GLN A 156 35.28 -12.92 37.00
C GLN A 156 36.73 -12.49 37.17
N ALA A 157 36.96 -11.73 38.23
CA ALA A 157 38.25 -11.63 38.89
C ALA A 157 38.14 -12.40 40.22
N THR A 158 38.84 -13.52 40.33
CA THR A 158 39.37 -14.17 41.56
C THR A 158 39.94 -15.52 41.10
N GLU A 159 41.25 -15.61 40.86
CA GLU A 159 42.35 -15.94 41.80
C GLU A 159 42.86 -17.36 41.50
#